data_AF-A0A7K0RIP3-F1
#
_entry.id   AF-A0A7K0RIP3-F1
#
_cell.length_a   1.000
_cell.length_b   1.000
_cell.length_c   1.000
_cell.angle_alpha   90.00
_cell.angle_beta   90.00
_cell.angle_gamma   90.00
#
_symmetry.space_group_name_H-M   'P 1'
#
loop_
_entity.id
_entity.type
_entity.pdbx_description
1 polymer ?
#
loop_
_entity_poly.entity_id
_entity_poly.type
_entity_poly.pdbx_seq_one_letter_code
_entity_poly.pdbx_strand_id
1 'polypeptide(L)'
;MSRRSAPIFPVRSPLRGTRCRWLAPASSNCKSRPMGRQRRWPDCSIKASRSPPSCRRCAATPTCCSCSGSTIRMLIAVPGSCLIHMSSLSLTRSSRRLSWHSSARTLSSSGTEDLSLGLIGRRGYANIRSLMVVAVILPRFPLAIAAGGRAALAEGPLALAPEPGRAPLVGEVSAAAEALGVAPGMKISEALARAPALKLIAADPVAVADAWEKVLVRLESVGAEVEDGGVGLACFEAGGLGGLHGGSLDAVVKATRSALKLPARIGAGPSRFCAVVAASQARSRRPSVVNGADQLSGAPVTLLAHNPATAKLPEQLARFGITALGQLAALPRDSVADRFGRAGIAAWELAHGNDGPLRPRRPSEPIDETLTLTESASGPQLASALELLVDRLLARSELGGRTLRAATLSAHLAEGGTWRERVVFREPLSDAFRIRTALSLRLALLPAPAQALRLAAEQFGPAAPAAEALFDDAKFRRAGRLSEAIGQLRALAGPQAALRVLLAEPDSRIPERRVVLTPYER
;
A
#
# COMPACT_ATOMS: atom_id res chain seq x y z
N MET A 1 26.89 -38.72 53.65
CA MET A 1 25.85 -38.55 54.70
C MET A 1 25.09 -37.26 54.38
N SER A 2 23.76 -37.12 54.22
CA SER A 2 22.53 -37.90 54.46
C SER A 2 21.58 -37.08 55.35
N ARG A 3 20.25 -37.20 55.13
CA ARG A 3 19.11 -36.41 55.70
C ARG A 3 18.82 -35.16 54.84
N ARG A 4 17.64 -35.00 54.18
CA ARG A 4 16.21 -35.13 54.54
C ARG A 4 15.69 -33.98 55.41
N SER A 5 14.73 -33.21 54.88
CA SER A 5 13.46 -32.80 55.53
C SER A 5 12.51 -32.08 54.54
N ALA A 6 11.22 -32.11 54.86
CA ALA A 6 10.11 -31.33 54.30
C ALA A 6 9.20 -30.96 55.51
N PRO A 7 7.91 -30.55 55.41
CA PRO A 7 7.10 -29.98 54.32
C PRO A 7 6.42 -28.65 54.76
N ILE A 8 5.32 -28.20 54.13
CA ILE A 8 4.01 -27.77 54.75
C ILE A 8 3.13 -26.98 53.75
N PHE A 9 1.80 -27.12 53.90
CA PHE A 9 0.70 -26.50 53.12
C PHE A 9 0.00 -25.40 53.96
N PRO A 10 -0.82 -24.51 53.36
CA PRO A 10 -2.27 -24.76 53.43
C PRO A 10 -3.11 -24.30 52.21
N VAL A 11 -4.22 -24.99 51.99
CA VAL A 11 -5.32 -24.59 51.09
C VAL A 11 -6.46 -23.99 51.91
N ARG A 12 -7.17 -22.98 51.38
CA ARG A 12 -8.54 -22.64 51.81
C ARG A 12 -9.46 -22.26 50.65
N SER A 13 -10.53 -23.04 50.52
CA SER A 13 -11.84 -22.66 49.94
C SER A 13 -12.86 -22.70 51.13
N PRO A 14 -14.22 -22.78 51.05
CA PRO A 14 -15.10 -23.26 49.95
C PRO A 14 -16.51 -22.57 49.82
N LEU A 15 -17.40 -23.16 48.96
CA LEU A 15 -18.90 -23.02 48.92
C LEU A 15 -19.47 -21.62 48.52
N ARG A 16 -20.64 -21.42 47.88
CA ARG A 16 -21.71 -22.17 47.14
C ARG A 16 -22.34 -21.14 46.15
N GLY A 17 -23.06 -21.42 45.06
CA GLY A 17 -23.52 -22.65 44.39
C GLY A 17 -24.54 -22.29 43.27
N THR A 18 -25.00 -23.27 42.46
CA THR A 18 -26.24 -23.32 41.62
C THR A 18 -27.05 -22.03 41.33
N ARG A 19 -27.53 -21.74 40.11
CA ARG A 19 -28.18 -22.62 39.09
C ARG A 19 -28.36 -21.90 37.73
N CYS A 20 -28.69 -22.62 36.66
CA CYS A 20 -28.93 -22.05 35.32
C CYS A 20 -30.37 -21.56 35.11
N ARG A 21 -30.58 -20.54 34.26
CA ARG A 21 -31.67 -20.52 33.26
C ARG A 21 -31.48 -19.49 32.14
N TRP A 22 -32.03 -19.81 30.97
CA TRP A 22 -32.28 -18.88 29.86
C TRP A 22 -33.47 -17.97 30.19
N LEU A 23 -33.52 -16.75 29.61
CA LEU A 23 -34.70 -16.21 28.90
C LEU A 23 -34.47 -14.78 28.34
N ALA A 24 -34.99 -14.56 27.15
CA ALA A 24 -35.44 -13.28 26.57
C ALA A 24 -36.79 -13.58 25.85
N PRO A 25 -37.58 -12.61 25.33
CA PRO A 25 -37.42 -11.15 25.34
C PRO A 25 -38.68 -10.36 25.82
N ALA A 26 -38.54 -9.03 25.96
CA ALA A 26 -39.62 -8.02 25.90
C ALA A 26 -38.96 -6.63 25.70
N SER A 27 -39.35 -5.64 24.87
CA SER A 27 -40.55 -5.26 24.10
C SER A 27 -41.37 -4.11 24.72
N SER A 28 -41.51 -3.00 23.97
CA SER A 28 -42.17 -1.73 24.34
C SER A 28 -41.42 -0.91 25.44
N ASN A 29 -41.64 0.40 25.60
CA ASN A 29 -42.75 1.23 25.11
C ASN A 29 -42.31 2.67 24.70
N CYS A 30 -43.16 3.37 23.94
CA CYS A 30 -42.89 4.72 23.40
C CYS A 30 -44.04 5.69 23.69
N LYS A 31 -43.74 6.79 24.40
CA LYS A 31 -44.55 8.01 24.69
C LYS A 31 -43.73 8.89 25.64
N SER A 32 -43.86 10.23 25.72
CA SER A 32 -44.45 11.25 24.85
C SER A 32 -44.01 12.65 25.36
N ARG A 33 -43.98 13.69 24.51
CA ARG A 33 -43.75 15.09 24.96
C ARG A 33 -44.91 15.60 25.84
N PRO A 34 -44.67 16.64 26.65
CA PRO A 34 -45.26 17.94 26.30
C PRO A 34 -44.29 19.15 26.40
N MET A 35 -44.75 20.33 25.98
CA MET A 35 -44.09 21.65 26.14
C MET A 35 -44.83 22.50 27.19
N GLY A 36 -44.20 23.53 27.76
CA GLY A 36 -44.95 24.74 28.16
C GLY A 36 -44.37 25.66 29.25
N ARG A 37 -44.27 26.96 28.90
CA ARG A 37 -44.18 28.16 29.78
C ARG A 37 -42.85 28.33 30.56
N GLN A 38 -42.14 29.47 30.58
CA GLN A 38 -42.40 30.94 30.61
C GLN A 38 -42.53 31.56 32.02
N ARG A 39 -41.58 32.47 32.34
CA ARG A 39 -41.51 33.61 33.31
C ARG A 39 -40.04 33.73 33.79
N ARG A 40 -39.46 34.90 34.10
CA ARG A 40 -39.79 36.33 33.88
C ARG A 40 -38.47 37.16 33.97
N TRP A 41 -38.48 38.43 33.53
CA TRP A 41 -37.38 39.39 33.77
C TRP A 41 -37.44 39.95 35.20
N PRO A 42 -36.30 40.42 35.77
CA PRO A 42 -36.01 41.86 35.78
C PRO A 42 -34.50 42.25 35.63
N ASP A 43 -34.10 43.47 35.24
CA ASP A 43 -34.74 44.44 34.33
C ASP A 43 -33.77 45.58 33.84
N CYS A 44 -34.33 46.64 33.28
CA CYS A 44 -33.80 47.82 32.57
C CYS A 44 -32.81 48.78 33.30
N SER A 45 -31.90 49.42 32.54
CA SER A 45 -31.45 50.81 32.76
C SER A 45 -31.03 51.49 31.43
N ILE A 46 -31.04 52.83 31.37
CA ILE A 46 -31.18 53.60 30.11
C ILE A 46 -30.11 54.70 29.96
N LYS A 47 -29.61 54.91 28.73
CA LYS A 47 -29.31 56.26 28.18
C LYS A 47 -29.32 56.28 26.65
N ALA A 48 -29.90 57.34 26.08
CA ALA A 48 -30.02 57.61 24.63
C ALA A 48 -29.09 58.80 24.26
N SER A 49 -29.01 59.39 23.05
CA SER A 49 -29.68 59.28 21.74
C SER A 49 -28.87 60.12 20.70
N ARG A 50 -29.06 59.91 19.37
CA ARG A 50 -29.20 60.96 18.31
C ARG A 50 -29.12 60.40 16.88
N SER A 51 -30.09 60.78 16.02
CA SER A 51 -30.20 60.56 14.56
C SER A 51 -31.32 61.44 13.96
N PRO A 52 -31.53 61.54 12.64
CA PRO A 52 -30.59 61.60 11.50
C PRO A 52 -30.50 63.10 11.06
N PRO A 53 -31.09 63.67 9.96
CA PRO A 53 -31.61 63.18 8.65
C PRO A 53 -30.46 63.07 7.60
N SER A 54 -30.58 63.05 6.25
CA SER A 54 -31.71 63.21 5.30
C SER A 54 -31.69 62.20 4.12
N CYS A 55 -32.04 62.57 2.86
CA CYS A 55 -32.68 61.63 1.92
C CYS A 55 -32.76 62.04 0.41
N ARG A 56 -33.16 61.08 -0.46
CA ARG A 56 -33.65 61.15 -1.88
C ARG A 56 -32.57 61.05 -2.98
N ARG A 57 -32.78 60.52 -4.21
CA ARG A 57 -33.90 59.90 -5.02
C ARG A 57 -33.35 58.64 -5.75
N CYS A 58 -34.07 57.55 -6.03
CA CYS A 58 -35.09 57.29 -7.08
C CYS A 58 -34.60 57.53 -8.53
N ALA A 59 -34.80 56.67 -9.54
CA ALA A 59 -35.54 55.39 -9.69
C ALA A 59 -34.81 54.50 -10.76
N ALA A 60 -35.31 53.49 -11.51
CA ALA A 60 -36.65 52.94 -11.79
C ALA A 60 -36.59 51.48 -12.32
N THR A 61 -37.71 50.96 -12.85
CA THR A 61 -37.93 49.65 -13.54
C THR A 61 -38.89 49.88 -14.74
N PRO A 62 -39.12 48.97 -15.74
CA PRO A 62 -39.96 47.76 -15.52
C PRO A 62 -39.82 46.54 -16.50
N THR A 63 -40.30 45.35 -16.07
CA THR A 63 -41.03 44.29 -16.86
C THR A 63 -40.43 43.66 -18.17
N CYS A 64 -40.72 42.43 -18.62
CA CYS A 64 -41.56 41.32 -18.10
C CYS A 64 -41.21 39.95 -18.77
N CYS A 65 -42.01 38.92 -18.43
CA CYS A 65 -42.29 37.68 -19.19
C CYS A 65 -41.24 36.56 -19.22
N SER A 66 -41.60 35.46 -18.56
CA SER A 66 -41.11 34.10 -18.81
C SER A 66 -41.78 33.46 -20.02
N CYS A 67 -41.06 32.65 -20.79
CA CYS A 67 -41.66 31.58 -21.60
C CYS A 67 -40.74 30.35 -21.69
N SER A 68 -41.34 29.20 -21.95
CA SER A 68 -40.69 27.89 -21.91
C SER A 68 -40.63 27.25 -23.30
N GLY A 69 -39.70 26.31 -23.47
CA GLY A 69 -39.93 25.14 -24.33
C GLY A 69 -39.41 25.20 -25.77
N SER A 70 -38.25 24.55 -25.96
CA SER A 70 -38.07 23.46 -26.94
C SER A 70 -38.12 23.71 -28.45
N THR A 71 -37.33 22.87 -29.14
CA THR A 71 -37.50 22.44 -30.54
C THR A 71 -36.90 23.33 -31.64
N ILE A 72 -35.64 23.05 -31.99
CA ILE A 72 -35.26 22.90 -33.41
C ILE A 72 -34.82 21.45 -33.59
N ARG A 73 -35.47 20.74 -34.52
CA ARG A 73 -35.33 19.30 -34.75
C ARG A 73 -34.91 19.09 -36.20
N MET A 74 -33.62 18.85 -36.45
CA MET A 74 -33.12 18.63 -37.80
C MET A 74 -33.31 17.16 -38.19
N LEU A 75 -34.20 16.89 -39.15
CA LEU A 75 -34.36 15.57 -39.74
C LEU A 75 -33.37 15.40 -40.90
N ILE A 76 -32.64 14.30 -40.90
CA ILE A 76 -32.25 13.59 -42.14
C ILE A 76 -32.62 12.12 -41.92
N ALA A 77 -33.22 11.49 -42.92
CA ALA A 77 -33.88 10.19 -42.79
C ALA A 77 -32.98 9.00 -43.18
N VAL A 78 -33.35 7.81 -42.71
CA VAL A 78 -32.74 6.53 -43.08
C VAL A 78 -33.68 5.74 -43.99
N PRO A 79 -33.17 5.26 -45.13
CA PRO A 79 -33.46 3.93 -45.67
C PRO A 79 -32.16 3.10 -45.73
N GLY A 80 -32.16 1.78 -45.88
CA GLY A 80 -33.26 0.80 -45.97
C GLY A 80 -32.66 -0.59 -46.26
N SER A 81 -33.18 -1.64 -45.64
CA SER A 81 -32.50 -2.94 -45.54
C SER A 81 -32.57 -3.83 -46.79
N CYS A 82 -31.51 -4.62 -47.03
CA CYS A 82 -31.63 -6.03 -47.46
C CYS A 82 -30.38 -6.86 -47.14
N LEU A 83 -30.54 -8.19 -47.18
CA LEU A 83 -29.51 -9.19 -46.85
C LEU A 83 -28.90 -9.80 -48.14
N ILE A 84 -27.75 -10.48 -48.04
CA ILE A 84 -27.49 -11.89 -48.46
C ILE A 84 -25.97 -12.17 -48.63
N HIS A 85 -25.46 -13.05 -47.77
CA HIS A 85 -24.52 -14.19 -47.98
C HIS A 85 -23.26 -14.16 -48.89
N MET A 86 -22.27 -14.94 -48.43
CA MET A 86 -21.16 -15.64 -49.15
C MET A 86 -19.91 -14.88 -49.66
N SER A 87 -18.84 -15.02 -48.87
CA SER A 87 -17.64 -15.85 -49.15
C SER A 87 -16.89 -15.82 -50.51
N SER A 88 -15.56 -15.77 -50.36
CA SER A 88 -14.50 -16.25 -51.30
C SER A 88 -13.83 -15.23 -52.23
N LEU A 89 -12.48 -15.14 -52.11
CA LEU A 89 -11.46 -14.66 -53.07
C LEU A 89 -10.11 -14.73 -52.30
N SER A 90 -9.34 -15.83 -52.31
CA SER A 90 -8.53 -16.43 -53.39
C SER A 90 -7.31 -15.60 -53.82
N LEU A 91 -6.13 -16.23 -53.82
CA LEU A 91 -4.83 -15.61 -54.12
C LEU A 91 -4.67 -15.14 -55.58
N THR A 92 -3.79 -14.16 -55.79
CA THR A 92 -2.90 -14.14 -56.96
C THR A 92 -1.47 -13.74 -56.58
N ARG A 93 -0.47 -14.43 -57.15
CA ARG A 93 0.97 -14.11 -57.04
C ARG A 93 1.45 -13.30 -58.25
N SER A 94 2.42 -12.41 -58.05
CA SER A 94 3.43 -12.03 -59.05
C SER A 94 4.66 -11.48 -58.32
N SER A 95 5.89 -12.01 -58.30
CA SER A 95 6.66 -13.02 -59.08
C SER A 95 7.75 -12.46 -60.02
N ARG A 96 8.96 -12.32 -59.45
CA ARG A 96 10.33 -12.37 -60.05
C ARG A 96 11.32 -12.20 -58.87
N ARG A 97 12.35 -13.01 -58.59
CA ARG A 97 13.39 -13.72 -59.38
C ARG A 97 14.32 -12.73 -60.14
N LEU A 98 15.65 -12.77 -60.02
CA LEU A 98 16.56 -13.76 -59.41
C LEU A 98 17.92 -13.15 -58.94
N SER A 99 18.71 -14.01 -58.30
CA SER A 99 20.14 -14.01 -57.91
C SER A 99 21.17 -13.52 -58.97
N TRP A 100 22.48 -13.28 -58.70
CA TRP A 100 23.34 -13.18 -57.49
C TRP A 100 24.77 -12.69 -57.87
N HIS A 101 25.55 -12.28 -56.86
CA HIS A 101 27.03 -12.38 -56.75
C HIS A 101 27.99 -11.54 -57.62
N SER A 102 29.25 -11.48 -57.13
CA SER A 102 30.48 -10.92 -57.71
C SER A 102 30.57 -9.37 -57.71
N SER A 103 31.66 -8.73 -57.24
CA SER A 103 32.83 -9.21 -56.49
C SER A 103 33.43 -8.08 -55.62
N ALA A 104 34.29 -8.44 -54.67
CA ALA A 104 34.87 -7.50 -53.70
C ALA A 104 35.93 -6.55 -54.30
N ARG A 105 36.12 -5.39 -53.65
CA ARG A 105 37.43 -4.73 -53.56
C ARG A 105 37.56 -3.97 -52.23
N THR A 106 38.74 -4.05 -51.62
CA THR A 106 39.09 -3.50 -50.31
C THR A 106 39.39 -2.00 -50.36
N LEU A 107 39.05 -1.28 -49.29
CA LEU A 107 39.93 -0.28 -48.65
C LEU A 107 39.47 0.00 -47.21
N SER A 108 40.20 0.83 -46.47
CA SER A 108 40.37 0.71 -45.01
C SER A 108 39.75 1.82 -44.16
N SER A 109 39.91 1.63 -42.84
CA SER A 109 40.07 2.64 -41.76
C SER A 109 38.86 3.43 -41.24
N SER A 110 38.62 3.21 -39.93
CA SER A 110 38.16 4.18 -38.93
C SER A 110 36.85 4.96 -39.17
N GLY A 111 35.76 4.40 -38.65
CA GLY A 111 34.56 5.13 -38.24
C GLY A 111 33.87 4.39 -37.09
N THR A 112 33.68 5.02 -35.94
CA THR A 112 32.84 4.49 -34.86
C THR A 112 31.39 4.85 -35.15
N GLU A 113 30.64 3.95 -35.76
CA GLU A 113 29.24 4.20 -36.13
C GLU A 113 28.28 4.05 -34.93
N ASP A 114 27.66 5.16 -34.54
CA ASP A 114 26.45 5.19 -33.72
C ASP A 114 25.29 4.54 -34.47
N LEU A 115 24.93 3.29 -34.14
CA LEU A 115 23.69 2.67 -34.62
C LEU A 115 22.56 2.82 -33.60
N SER A 116 21.92 3.99 -33.68
CA SER A 116 20.72 4.34 -32.94
C SER A 116 19.50 3.54 -33.42
N LEU A 117 18.78 2.90 -32.48
CA LEU A 117 17.58 2.13 -32.76
C LEU A 117 16.53 2.28 -31.64
N GLY A 118 15.29 2.63 -32.01
CA GLY A 118 14.12 2.28 -31.20
C GLY A 118 13.64 3.24 -30.10
N LEU A 119 13.95 4.55 -30.16
CA LEU A 119 13.29 5.54 -29.30
C LEU A 119 11.82 5.77 -29.70
N ILE A 120 10.95 4.82 -29.37
CA ILE A 120 9.48 4.97 -29.52
C ILE A 120 9.02 6.08 -28.58
N GLY A 121 8.63 7.21 -29.18
CA GLY A 121 8.42 8.48 -28.48
C GLY A 121 7.38 8.41 -27.37
N ARG A 122 7.83 8.54 -26.11
CA ARG A 122 6.93 8.89 -25.00
C ARG A 122 6.51 10.35 -25.18
N ARG A 123 5.20 10.58 -25.30
CA ARG A 123 4.60 11.90 -25.54
C ARG A 123 5.12 12.95 -24.55
N GLY A 124 5.82 13.96 -25.06
CA GLY A 124 6.00 15.22 -24.33
C GLY A 124 4.66 15.96 -24.30
N TYR A 125 4.05 16.10 -23.13
CA TYR A 125 2.76 16.78 -22.97
C TYR A 125 2.93 18.31 -22.96
N ALA A 126 3.34 18.86 -24.09
CA ALA A 126 3.39 20.30 -24.33
C ALA A 126 1.99 20.84 -24.68
N ASN A 127 1.09 20.91 -23.68
CA ASN A 127 -0.15 21.69 -23.80
C ASN A 127 -0.69 22.12 -22.44
N ILE A 128 -1.09 23.38 -22.31
CA ILE A 128 -1.32 24.02 -21.01
C ILE A 128 -2.73 23.72 -20.49
N ARG A 129 -2.85 22.58 -19.81
CA ARG A 129 -3.73 22.42 -18.65
C ARG A 129 -2.85 22.09 -17.46
N SER A 130 -2.86 22.94 -16.44
CA SER A 130 -2.05 22.75 -15.23
C SER A 130 -2.41 21.41 -14.57
N LEU A 131 -1.48 20.45 -14.61
CA LEU A 131 -1.67 19.11 -14.07
C LEU A 131 -1.80 19.19 -12.54
N MET A 132 -3.03 19.25 -12.04
CA MET A 132 -3.31 19.26 -10.62
C MET A 132 -3.18 17.84 -10.06
N VAL A 133 -2.09 17.58 -9.35
CA VAL A 133 -1.95 16.42 -8.49
C VAL A 133 -2.72 16.67 -7.20
N VAL A 134 -3.45 15.67 -6.71
CA VAL A 134 -4.07 15.64 -5.39
C VAL A 134 -3.28 14.69 -4.49
N ALA A 135 -2.98 15.13 -3.27
CA ALA A 135 -2.35 14.31 -2.23
C ALA A 135 -3.29 14.14 -1.04
N VAL A 136 -3.34 12.93 -0.52
CA VAL A 136 -4.16 12.49 0.60
C VAL A 136 -3.23 12.06 1.73
N ILE A 137 -3.29 12.77 2.87
CA ILE A 137 -2.51 12.45 4.07
C ILE A 137 -3.46 12.00 5.18
N LEU A 138 -3.22 10.78 5.70
CA LEU A 138 -3.80 10.24 6.92
C LEU A 138 -2.76 10.40 8.06
N PRO A 139 -2.79 11.51 8.82
CA PRO A 139 -1.79 11.76 9.85
C PRO A 139 -1.93 10.75 11.00
N ARG A 140 -0.82 10.14 11.39
CA ARG A 140 -0.72 9.09 12.41
C ARG A 140 -1.48 7.81 12.09
N PHE A 141 -1.37 7.34 10.85
CA PHE A 141 -2.08 6.14 10.41
C PHE A 141 -1.59 4.86 11.12
N PRO A 142 -0.28 4.56 11.23
CA PRO A 142 0.20 3.42 12.03
C PRO A 142 -0.31 3.43 13.48
N LEU A 143 -0.14 4.54 14.20
CA LEU A 143 -0.60 4.67 15.58
C LEU A 143 -2.13 4.62 15.68
N ALA A 144 -2.88 5.17 14.71
CA ALA A 144 -4.35 5.12 14.70
C ALA A 144 -4.91 3.70 14.54
N ILE A 145 -4.24 2.82 13.79
CA ILE A 145 -4.66 1.43 13.63
C ILE A 145 -4.29 0.63 14.90
N ALA A 146 -3.04 0.76 15.37
CA ALA A 146 -2.58 0.06 16.58
C ALA A 146 -3.40 0.42 17.83
N ALA A 147 -3.86 1.67 17.95
CA ALA A 147 -4.72 2.12 19.04
C ALA A 147 -6.21 1.70 18.90
N GLY A 148 -6.59 0.89 17.89
CA GLY A 148 -7.99 0.50 17.66
C GLY A 148 -8.87 1.62 17.08
N GLY A 149 -8.28 2.74 16.65
CA GLY A 149 -8.97 3.82 15.96
C GLY A 149 -8.65 5.22 16.51
N ARG A 150 -9.15 6.24 15.81
CA ARG A 150 -8.89 7.65 16.16
C ARG A 150 -9.55 8.09 17.49
N ALA A 151 -10.54 7.37 18.00
CA ALA A 151 -11.15 7.66 19.30
C ALA A 151 -10.12 7.51 20.44
N ALA A 152 -9.42 6.37 20.49
CA ALA A 152 -8.35 6.12 21.45
C ALA A 152 -7.23 7.16 21.37
N LEU A 153 -6.88 7.66 20.18
CA LEU A 153 -5.89 8.74 20.00
C LEU A 153 -6.27 10.07 20.69
N ALA A 154 -7.52 10.23 21.15
CA ALA A 154 -7.98 11.39 21.91
C ALA A 154 -8.06 11.14 23.42
N GLU A 155 -7.87 9.90 23.90
CA GLU A 155 -7.97 9.54 25.32
C GLU A 155 -6.75 9.94 26.15
N GLY A 156 -5.59 10.18 25.53
CA GLY A 156 -4.38 10.58 26.25
C GLY A 156 -3.08 10.51 25.44
N PRO A 157 -1.92 10.66 26.13
CA PRO A 157 -0.61 10.46 25.52
C PRO A 157 -0.42 8.97 25.20
N LEU A 158 -0.32 8.67 23.90
CA LEU A 158 -0.05 7.34 23.37
C LEU A 158 1.20 7.41 22.49
N ALA A 159 1.94 6.32 22.39
CA ALA A 159 2.93 6.14 21.33
C ALA A 159 3.09 4.65 20.96
N LEU A 160 3.64 4.40 19.77
CA LEU A 160 4.06 3.05 19.39
C LEU A 160 5.29 2.64 20.21
N ALA A 161 5.21 1.44 20.78
CA ALA A 161 6.36 0.71 21.28
C ALA A 161 7.35 0.41 20.13
N PRO A 162 8.65 0.22 20.42
CA PRO A 162 9.58 -0.31 19.43
C PRO A 162 9.13 -1.69 18.94
N GLU A 163 9.43 -2.02 17.69
CA GLU A 163 9.28 -3.40 17.20
C GLU A 163 10.19 -4.31 18.02
N PRO A 164 9.75 -5.52 18.43
CA PRO A 164 10.60 -6.48 19.13
C PRO A 164 11.91 -6.75 18.36
N GLY A 165 13.04 -6.67 19.06
CA GLY A 165 14.38 -6.81 18.46
C GLY A 165 14.99 -5.53 17.87
N ARG A 166 14.27 -4.39 17.86
CA ARG A 166 14.85 -3.07 17.50
C ARG A 166 15.45 -2.35 18.72
N ALA A 167 16.12 -1.23 18.45
CA ALA A 167 16.55 -0.30 19.49
C ALA A 167 15.34 0.22 20.31
N PRO A 168 15.46 0.45 21.63
CA PRO A 168 14.36 0.81 22.53
C PRO A 168 13.96 2.29 22.40
N LEU A 169 13.58 2.69 21.19
CA LEU A 169 13.14 4.02 20.82
C LEU A 169 11.62 4.04 20.63
N VAL A 170 10.99 5.15 20.99
CA VAL A 170 9.56 5.38 20.78
C VAL A 170 9.30 5.59 19.29
N GLY A 171 8.27 4.91 18.76
CA GLY A 171 7.81 5.06 17.39
C GLY A 171 6.96 6.32 17.19
N GLU A 172 5.88 6.19 16.42
CA GLU A 172 4.96 7.30 16.21
C GLU A 172 4.21 7.69 17.51
N VAL A 173 4.08 8.99 17.78
CA VAL A 173 3.53 9.57 19.02
C VAL A 173 2.19 10.29 18.79
N SER A 174 1.31 10.33 19.79
CA SER A 174 0.05 11.09 19.72
C SER A 174 0.25 12.59 19.94
N ALA A 175 -0.72 13.42 19.54
CA ALA A 175 -0.65 14.87 19.78
C ALA A 175 -0.57 15.24 21.27
N ALA A 176 -1.14 14.40 22.15
CA ALA A 176 -1.05 14.58 23.59
C ALA A 176 0.33 14.21 24.14
N ALA A 177 1.04 13.26 23.52
CA ALA A 177 2.43 12.94 23.85
C ALA A 177 3.39 14.05 23.35
N GLU A 178 3.17 14.59 22.14
CA GLU A 178 3.90 15.74 21.60
C GLU A 178 3.75 16.99 22.47
N ALA A 179 2.54 17.26 22.98
CA ALA A 179 2.27 18.37 23.89
C ALA A 179 2.99 18.23 25.25
N LEU A 180 3.37 17.02 25.65
CA LEU A 180 4.22 16.72 26.81
C LEU A 180 5.71 16.63 26.43
N GLY A 181 6.09 17.06 25.22
CA GLY A 181 7.46 17.09 24.75
C GLY A 181 8.06 15.72 24.38
N VAL A 182 7.24 14.69 24.16
CA VAL A 182 7.67 13.38 23.65
C VAL A 182 7.65 13.38 22.12
N ALA A 183 8.74 12.94 21.48
CA ALA A 183 8.87 12.84 20.03
C ALA A 183 9.29 11.44 19.57
N PRO A 184 9.05 11.06 18.30
CA PRO A 184 9.57 9.82 17.72
C PRO A 184 11.09 9.77 17.81
N GLY A 185 11.65 8.58 18.02
CA GLY A 185 13.09 8.36 18.14
C GLY A 185 13.68 8.66 19.54
N MET A 186 12.91 9.20 20.49
CA MET A 186 13.33 9.30 21.90
C MET A 186 13.48 7.91 22.53
N LYS A 187 14.38 7.77 23.51
CA LYS A 187 14.47 6.54 24.32
C LYS A 187 13.20 6.39 25.16
N ILE A 188 12.72 5.15 25.36
CA ILE A 188 11.53 4.88 26.20
C ILE A 188 11.65 5.51 27.60
N SER A 189 12.80 5.39 28.25
CA SER A 189 13.04 5.95 29.59
C SER A 189 12.95 7.48 29.61
N GLU A 190 13.40 8.16 28.56
CA GLU A 190 13.29 9.61 28.41
C GLU A 190 11.84 10.03 28.15
N ALA A 191 11.13 9.30 27.28
CA ALA A 191 9.72 9.56 26.98
C ALA A 191 8.82 9.38 28.21
N LEU A 192 9.04 8.34 29.02
CA LEU A 192 8.33 8.10 30.29
C LEU A 192 8.71 9.13 31.37
N ALA A 193 9.95 9.61 31.40
CA ALA A 193 10.35 10.69 32.32
C ALA A 193 9.68 12.03 31.98
N ARG A 194 9.49 12.33 30.68
CA ARG A 194 8.75 13.51 30.21
C ARG A 194 7.23 13.36 30.41
N ALA A 195 6.69 12.17 30.19
CA ALA A 195 5.27 11.87 30.26
C ALA A 195 4.99 10.55 31.02
N PRO A 196 4.92 10.56 32.36
CA PRO A 196 4.69 9.34 33.16
C PRO A 196 3.36 8.62 32.88
N ALA A 197 2.39 9.31 32.26
CA ALA A 197 1.10 8.75 31.84
C ALA A 197 1.09 8.19 30.39
N LEU A 198 2.23 8.21 29.70
CA LEU A 198 2.36 7.74 28.32
C LEU A 198 2.08 6.24 28.21
N LYS A 199 1.03 5.86 27.48
CA LYS A 199 0.76 4.46 27.14
C LYS A 199 1.55 4.06 25.90
N LEU A 200 2.36 3.02 26.01
CA LEU A 200 3.00 2.37 24.86
C LEU A 200 2.06 1.31 24.28
N ILE A 201 1.92 1.28 22.96
CA ILE A 201 1.05 0.35 22.24
C ILE A 201 1.91 -0.48 21.27
N ALA A 202 1.74 -1.80 21.27
CA ALA A 202 2.45 -2.69 20.36
C ALA A 202 2.15 -2.34 18.89
N ALA A 203 3.18 -2.41 18.04
CA ALA A 203 2.99 -2.21 16.60
C ALA A 203 2.26 -3.40 15.97
N ASP A 204 1.35 -3.11 15.03
CA ASP A 204 0.68 -4.11 14.19
C ASP A 204 0.90 -3.79 12.71
N PRO A 205 2.10 -4.04 12.15
CA PRO A 205 2.40 -3.79 10.75
C PRO A 205 1.52 -4.59 9.78
N VAL A 206 0.90 -5.69 10.20
CA VAL A 206 -0.05 -6.46 9.37
C VAL A 206 -1.39 -5.72 9.26
N ALA A 207 -2.02 -5.36 10.38
CA ALA A 207 -3.28 -4.62 10.37
C ALA A 207 -3.12 -3.22 9.74
N VAL A 208 -1.96 -2.58 9.93
CA VAL A 208 -1.62 -1.31 9.27
C VAL A 208 -1.57 -1.47 7.75
N ALA A 209 -0.90 -2.50 7.23
CA ALA A 209 -0.84 -2.76 5.79
C ALA A 209 -2.21 -3.12 5.21
N ASP A 210 -2.97 -4.00 5.87
CA ASP A 210 -4.32 -4.38 5.42
C ASP A 210 -5.31 -3.21 5.48
N ALA A 211 -5.12 -2.27 6.41
CA ALA A 211 -5.90 -1.04 6.46
C ALA A 211 -5.47 -0.03 5.40
N TRP A 212 -4.18 0.02 5.04
CA TRP A 212 -3.66 0.89 3.98
C TRP A 212 -4.12 0.44 2.59
N GLU A 213 -4.08 -0.87 2.31
CA GLU A 213 -4.64 -1.43 1.07
C GLU A 213 -6.13 -1.09 0.91
N LYS A 214 -6.91 -1.20 2.01
CA LYS A 214 -8.33 -0.79 2.06
C LYS A 214 -8.54 0.73 1.89
N VAL A 215 -7.49 1.56 2.02
CA VAL A 215 -7.52 3.00 1.68
C VAL A 215 -7.18 3.20 0.20
N LEU A 216 -6.15 2.52 -0.32
CA LEU A 216 -5.78 2.57 -1.74
C LEU A 216 -6.96 2.14 -2.63
N VAL A 217 -7.59 0.99 -2.35
CA VAL A 217 -8.76 0.49 -3.09
C VAL A 217 -9.95 1.46 -3.04
N ARG A 218 -10.13 2.22 -1.94
CA ARG A 218 -11.17 3.27 -1.87
C ARG A 218 -10.85 4.45 -2.77
N LEU A 219 -9.59 4.85 -2.90
CA LEU A 219 -9.16 5.89 -3.83
C LEU A 219 -9.30 5.42 -5.29
N GLU A 220 -8.83 4.21 -5.59
CA GLU A 220 -8.98 3.56 -6.90
C GLU A 220 -10.46 3.47 -7.32
N SER A 221 -11.38 3.18 -6.39
CA SER A 221 -12.84 3.17 -6.66
C SER A 221 -13.48 4.52 -7.03
N VAL A 222 -12.75 5.64 -6.90
CA VAL A 222 -13.15 6.97 -7.41
C VAL A 222 -12.78 7.13 -8.90
N GLY A 223 -12.03 6.16 -9.47
CA GLY A 223 -11.41 6.23 -10.79
C GLY A 223 -9.99 6.79 -10.76
N ALA A 224 -9.35 6.87 -9.58
CA ALA A 224 -8.05 7.52 -9.41
C ALA A 224 -6.90 6.57 -9.77
N GLU A 225 -5.96 7.04 -10.60
CA GLU A 225 -4.67 6.36 -10.80
C GLU A 225 -3.73 6.71 -9.63
N VAL A 226 -3.70 5.85 -8.60
CA VAL A 226 -3.04 6.14 -7.32
C VAL A 226 -1.56 5.75 -7.32
N GLU A 227 -0.68 6.71 -7.06
CA GLU A 227 0.68 6.47 -6.55
C GLU A 227 0.63 6.28 -5.03
N ASP A 228 1.17 5.15 -4.55
CA ASP A 228 1.40 4.91 -3.13
C ASP A 228 2.70 5.61 -2.70
N GLY A 229 2.57 6.64 -1.86
CA GLY A 229 3.68 7.39 -1.27
C GLY A 229 4.20 6.77 0.04
N GLY A 230 3.72 5.58 0.39
CA GLY A 230 3.95 4.92 1.68
C GLY A 230 2.78 5.10 2.63
N VAL A 231 2.76 4.28 3.69
CA VAL A 231 1.63 4.16 4.63
C VAL A 231 1.18 5.54 5.16
N GLY A 232 -0.03 5.94 4.76
CA GLY A 232 -0.65 7.21 5.16
C GLY A 232 -0.52 8.36 4.15
N LEU A 233 0.20 8.19 3.03
CA LEU A 233 0.32 9.15 1.93
C LEU A 233 0.01 8.51 0.58
N ALA A 234 -1.03 9.00 -0.11
CA ALA A 234 -1.36 8.60 -1.48
C ALA A 234 -1.52 9.84 -2.38
N CYS A 235 -1.08 9.75 -3.64
CA CYS A 235 -1.18 10.83 -4.63
C CYS A 235 -1.82 10.35 -5.94
N PHE A 236 -2.56 11.21 -6.64
CA PHE A 236 -3.14 10.90 -7.95
C PHE A 236 -3.39 12.18 -8.76
N GLU A 237 -3.59 12.07 -10.07
CA GLU A 237 -3.92 13.22 -10.92
C GLU A 237 -5.44 13.53 -10.91
N ALA A 238 -5.82 14.80 -10.77
CA ALA A 238 -7.22 15.22 -10.84
C ALA A 238 -7.75 15.41 -12.28
N GLY A 239 -6.88 15.54 -13.29
CA GLY A 239 -7.28 15.85 -14.66
C GLY A 239 -8.15 14.77 -15.28
N GLY A 240 -7.71 13.50 -15.22
CA GLY A 240 -8.51 12.34 -15.64
C GLY A 240 -9.84 12.19 -14.89
N LEU A 241 -9.88 12.60 -13.62
CA LEU A 241 -11.08 12.52 -12.77
C LEU A 241 -12.13 13.61 -13.06
N GLY A 242 -11.77 14.69 -13.75
CA GLY A 242 -12.67 15.80 -14.06
C GLY A 242 -13.93 15.36 -14.80
N GLY A 243 -13.82 14.44 -15.76
CA GLY A 243 -14.96 13.93 -16.52
C GLY A 243 -15.97 13.12 -15.68
N LEU A 244 -15.51 12.46 -14.61
CA LEU A 244 -16.34 11.61 -13.75
C LEU A 244 -17.06 12.39 -12.64
N HIS A 245 -16.42 13.45 -12.11
CA HIS A 245 -16.87 14.12 -10.89
C HIS A 245 -17.41 15.54 -11.10
N GLY A 246 -17.58 16.00 -12.35
CA GLY A 246 -18.21 17.29 -12.65
C GLY A 246 -17.25 18.45 -12.90
N GLY A 247 -16.05 18.17 -13.42
CA GLY A 247 -15.14 19.13 -14.04
C GLY A 247 -14.28 19.99 -13.10
N SER A 248 -14.58 20.04 -11.79
CA SER A 248 -13.84 20.87 -10.83
C SER A 248 -12.99 20.08 -9.84
N LEU A 249 -11.86 20.67 -9.44
CA LEU A 249 -10.95 20.13 -8.42
C LEU A 249 -11.67 19.92 -7.08
N ASP A 250 -12.55 20.85 -6.67
CA ASP A 250 -13.35 20.72 -5.45
C ASP A 250 -14.29 19.50 -5.48
N ALA A 251 -14.85 19.18 -6.64
CA ALA A 251 -15.72 18.01 -6.78
C ALA A 251 -14.94 16.69 -6.72
N VAL A 252 -13.75 16.63 -7.33
CA VAL A 252 -12.81 15.51 -7.17
C VAL A 252 -12.40 15.35 -5.69
N VAL A 253 -12.02 16.43 -5.02
CA VAL A 253 -11.66 16.43 -3.58
C VAL A 253 -12.84 16.00 -2.69
N LYS A 254 -14.06 16.39 -3.05
CA LYS A 254 -15.30 15.96 -2.38
C LYS A 254 -15.56 14.47 -2.56
N ALA A 255 -15.42 13.93 -3.78
CA ALA A 255 -15.56 12.51 -4.07
C ALA A 255 -14.53 11.67 -3.30
N THR A 256 -13.26 12.08 -3.37
CA THR A 256 -12.13 11.50 -2.61
C THR A 256 -12.45 11.42 -1.11
N ARG A 257 -12.92 12.52 -0.51
CA ARG A 257 -13.28 12.59 0.91
C ARG A 257 -14.44 11.65 1.26
N SER A 258 -15.44 11.55 0.40
CA SER A 258 -16.60 10.66 0.58
C SER A 258 -16.24 9.17 0.46
N ALA A 259 -15.33 8.80 -0.44
CA ALA A 259 -14.89 7.41 -0.62
C ALA A 259 -14.04 6.90 0.55
N LEU A 260 -13.10 7.73 1.04
CA LEU A 260 -12.22 7.38 2.16
C LEU A 260 -12.97 7.04 3.44
N LYS A 261 -14.04 7.78 3.76
CA LYS A 261 -14.81 7.72 5.03
C LYS A 261 -13.94 7.90 6.28
N LEU A 262 -12.78 8.54 6.14
CA LEU A 262 -11.77 8.78 7.17
C LEU A 262 -11.33 10.26 7.18
N PRO A 263 -10.83 10.79 8.31
CA PRO A 263 -10.52 12.22 8.48
C PRO A 263 -9.19 12.66 7.84
N ALA A 264 -9.06 12.47 6.53
CA ALA A 264 -7.88 12.83 5.74
C ALA A 264 -7.69 14.35 5.61
N ARG A 265 -6.42 14.78 5.67
CA ARG A 265 -5.99 16.05 5.07
C ARG A 265 -5.86 15.81 3.56
N ILE A 266 -6.36 16.74 2.75
CA ILE A 266 -6.30 16.64 1.29
C ILE A 266 -5.77 17.96 0.76
N GLY A 267 -4.76 17.88 -0.09
CA GLY A 267 -4.14 19.03 -0.76
C GLY A 267 -4.05 18.81 -2.26
N ALA A 268 -3.84 19.90 -3.01
CA ALA A 268 -3.59 19.84 -4.44
C ALA A 268 -2.51 20.83 -4.88
N GLY A 269 -1.87 20.58 -6.02
CA GLY A 269 -0.92 21.51 -6.64
C GLY A 269 -0.34 21.01 -7.97
N PRO A 270 0.53 21.79 -8.64
CA PRO A 270 1.07 21.49 -9.97
C PRO A 270 2.07 20.32 -10.03
N SER A 271 2.49 19.81 -8.87
CA SER A 271 3.36 18.65 -8.75
C SER A 271 3.00 17.86 -7.49
N ARG A 272 3.44 16.60 -7.43
CA ARG A 272 3.21 15.70 -6.29
C ARG A 272 3.73 16.33 -4.98
N PHE A 273 4.93 16.89 -4.97
CA PHE A 273 5.45 17.58 -3.79
C PHE A 273 4.65 18.83 -3.41
N CYS A 274 4.23 19.67 -4.36
CA CYS A 274 3.34 20.80 -4.08
C CYS A 274 2.00 20.34 -3.44
N ALA A 275 1.43 19.25 -3.94
CA ALA A 275 0.22 18.65 -3.38
C ALA A 275 0.44 18.10 -1.96
N VAL A 276 1.58 17.46 -1.68
CA VAL A 276 1.98 17.01 -0.32
C VAL A 276 2.12 18.19 0.63
N VAL A 277 2.75 19.30 0.20
CA VAL A 277 2.88 20.52 1.01
C VAL A 277 1.50 21.12 1.30
N ALA A 278 0.63 21.24 0.29
CA ALA A 278 -0.76 21.64 0.47
C ALA A 278 -1.50 20.70 1.46
N ALA A 279 -1.32 19.38 1.34
CA ALA A 279 -1.98 18.39 2.20
C ALA A 279 -1.48 18.45 3.65
N SER A 280 -0.21 18.79 3.88
CA SER A 280 0.31 19.01 5.24
C SER A 280 -0.34 20.23 5.91
N GLN A 281 -0.59 21.30 5.16
CA GLN A 281 -1.22 22.54 5.65
C GLN A 281 -2.75 22.40 5.81
N ALA A 282 -3.37 21.52 5.02
CA ALA A 282 -4.82 21.30 5.01
C ALA A 282 -5.36 20.76 6.35
N ARG A 283 -6.60 21.13 6.68
CA ARG A 283 -7.32 20.59 7.86
C ARG A 283 -8.25 19.46 7.42
N SER A 284 -8.57 18.51 8.30
CA SER A 284 -9.38 17.30 7.97
C SER A 284 -10.80 17.54 7.43
N ARG A 285 -11.26 18.79 7.30
CA ARG A 285 -12.50 19.20 6.62
C ARG A 285 -12.33 20.37 5.63
N ARG A 286 -11.15 20.98 5.53
CA ARG A 286 -10.85 22.11 4.62
C ARG A 286 -9.58 21.77 3.82
N PRO A 287 -9.70 21.48 2.52
CA PRO A 287 -8.52 21.22 1.69
C PRO A 287 -7.67 22.50 1.55
N SER A 288 -6.44 22.34 1.07
CA SER A 288 -5.58 23.44 0.64
C SER A 288 -5.14 23.23 -0.80
N VAL A 289 -4.76 24.30 -1.49
CA VAL A 289 -4.19 24.27 -2.84
C VAL A 289 -2.94 25.12 -2.84
N VAL A 290 -1.86 24.58 -3.40
CA VAL A 290 -0.59 25.27 -3.66
C VAL A 290 -0.48 25.44 -5.17
N ASN A 291 -0.45 26.68 -5.66
CA ASN A 291 -0.48 26.98 -7.09
C ASN A 291 0.92 26.96 -7.74
N GLY A 292 1.99 27.16 -6.95
CA GLY A 292 3.34 27.35 -7.45
C GLY A 292 4.42 27.24 -6.36
N ALA A 293 5.68 27.36 -6.77
CA ALA A 293 6.86 27.22 -5.91
C ALA A 293 7.00 28.36 -4.88
N ASP A 294 6.52 29.56 -5.23
CA ASP A 294 6.43 30.73 -4.35
C ASP A 294 5.74 30.42 -3.02
N GLN A 295 4.69 29.60 -3.06
CA GLN A 295 3.88 29.20 -1.91
C GLN A 295 4.52 28.06 -1.08
N LEU A 296 5.64 27.48 -1.53
CA LEU A 296 6.41 26.49 -0.77
C LEU A 296 7.35 27.14 0.27
N SER A 297 7.74 28.39 0.05
CA SER A 297 8.78 29.11 0.79
C SER A 297 8.67 29.01 2.32
N GLY A 298 7.47 29.17 2.88
CA GLY A 298 7.20 29.09 4.32
C GLY A 298 6.97 27.69 4.89
N ALA A 299 7.01 26.63 4.08
CA ALA A 299 6.82 25.25 4.55
C ALA A 299 8.13 24.63 5.08
N PRO A 300 8.09 23.74 6.09
CA PRO A 300 9.30 23.25 6.73
C PRO A 300 10.01 22.15 5.90
N VAL A 301 11.35 22.11 5.98
CA VAL A 301 12.16 21.09 5.28
C VAL A 301 11.85 19.65 5.70
N THR A 302 11.20 19.45 6.86
CA THR A 302 10.72 18.14 7.31
C THR A 302 9.75 17.49 6.33
N LEU A 303 9.09 18.25 5.46
CA LEU A 303 8.23 17.69 4.42
C LEU A 303 9.01 16.94 3.32
N LEU A 304 10.32 17.17 3.17
CA LEU A 304 11.21 16.37 2.33
C LEU A 304 11.34 14.91 2.80
N ALA A 305 10.89 14.59 4.02
CA ALA A 305 10.82 13.22 4.52
C ALA A 305 9.91 12.31 3.68
N HIS A 306 8.88 12.88 3.02
CA HIS A 306 7.91 12.14 2.22
C HIS A 306 8.44 11.65 0.87
N ASN A 307 9.61 12.13 0.42
CA ASN A 307 10.25 11.65 -0.81
C ASN A 307 11.47 10.76 -0.43
N PRO A 308 11.50 9.47 -0.82
CA PRO A 308 12.59 8.56 -0.47
C PRO A 308 14.00 9.03 -0.86
N ALA A 309 14.13 9.85 -1.91
CA ALA A 309 15.42 10.40 -2.34
C ALA A 309 15.98 11.46 -1.37
N THR A 310 15.12 12.12 -0.60
CA THR A 310 15.46 13.19 0.34
C THR A 310 15.17 12.85 1.80
N ALA A 311 14.70 11.63 2.08
CA ALA A 311 14.15 11.25 3.39
C ALA A 311 15.07 11.50 4.60
N LYS A 312 16.40 11.43 4.41
CA LYS A 312 17.41 11.64 5.46
C LYS A 312 17.94 13.08 5.56
N LEU A 313 17.59 13.97 4.63
CA LEU A 313 18.10 15.35 4.60
C LEU A 313 17.55 16.29 5.68
N PRO A 314 16.28 16.21 6.15
CA PRO A 314 15.76 17.18 7.11
C PRO A 314 16.61 17.33 8.38
N GLU A 315 17.14 16.22 8.92
CA GLU A 315 18.06 16.25 10.05
C GLU A 315 19.41 16.92 9.75
N GLN A 316 19.91 16.77 8.52
CA GLN A 316 21.17 17.38 8.10
C GLN A 316 20.99 18.87 7.86
N LEU A 317 19.94 19.26 7.14
CA LEU A 317 19.55 20.65 6.88
C LEU A 317 19.33 21.43 8.19
N ALA A 318 18.61 20.82 9.15
CA ALA A 318 18.38 21.43 10.46
C ALA A 318 19.68 21.70 11.25
N ARG A 319 20.71 20.83 11.12
CA ARG A 319 22.04 21.05 11.74
C ARG A 319 22.83 22.20 11.08
N PHE A 320 22.43 22.63 9.88
CA PHE A 320 22.94 23.85 9.23
C PHE A 320 21.99 25.06 9.38
N GLY A 321 20.97 24.98 10.26
CA GLY A 321 20.00 26.05 10.49
C GLY A 321 18.93 26.20 9.40
N ILE A 322 18.95 25.35 8.37
CA ILE A 322 17.99 25.36 7.27
C ILE A 322 16.74 24.59 7.72
N THR A 323 15.67 25.32 8.06
CA THR A 323 14.43 24.77 8.62
C THR A 323 13.21 24.96 7.72
N ALA A 324 13.22 25.92 6.79
CA ALA A 324 12.18 26.16 5.80
C ALA A 324 12.66 25.94 4.35
N LEU A 325 11.76 25.51 3.46
CA LEU A 325 12.07 25.27 2.04
C LEU A 325 12.56 26.53 1.32
N GLY A 326 12.05 27.71 1.67
CA GLY A 326 12.52 28.98 1.11
C GLY A 326 13.99 29.28 1.44
N GLN A 327 14.49 28.83 2.59
CA GLN A 327 15.92 28.94 2.94
C GLN A 327 16.78 28.01 2.09
N LEU A 328 16.28 26.81 1.75
CA LEU A 328 16.97 25.88 0.86
C LEU A 328 16.95 26.37 -0.61
N ALA A 329 15.81 26.90 -1.07
CA ALA A 329 15.66 27.43 -2.42
C ALA A 329 16.56 28.66 -2.68
N ALA A 330 16.79 29.48 -1.65
CA ALA A 330 17.69 30.65 -1.72
C ALA A 330 19.19 30.30 -1.82
N LEU A 331 19.59 29.03 -1.67
CA LEU A 331 20.99 28.62 -1.79
C LEU A 331 21.36 28.35 -3.26
N PRO A 332 22.60 28.67 -3.69
CA PRO A 332 23.12 28.26 -4.98
C PRO A 332 23.08 26.74 -5.14
N ARG A 333 22.48 26.28 -6.24
CA ARG A 333 22.24 24.86 -6.54
C ARG A 333 23.51 24.01 -6.45
N ASP A 334 24.65 24.55 -6.90
CA ASP A 334 25.92 23.84 -6.91
C ASP A 334 26.51 23.72 -5.50
N SER A 335 26.41 24.75 -4.65
CA SER A 335 26.79 24.66 -3.22
C SER A 335 25.93 23.64 -2.45
N VAL A 336 24.67 23.45 -2.84
CA VAL A 336 23.81 22.37 -2.31
C VAL A 336 24.24 21.00 -2.85
N ALA A 337 24.65 20.91 -4.12
CA ALA A 337 25.19 19.70 -4.72
C ALA A 337 26.52 19.27 -4.08
N ASP A 338 27.45 20.18 -3.85
CA ASP A 338 28.75 19.90 -3.21
C ASP A 338 28.57 19.40 -1.77
N ARG A 339 27.62 19.97 -1.03
CA ARG A 339 27.43 19.66 0.39
C ARG A 339 26.55 18.43 0.66
N PHE A 340 25.56 18.16 -0.20
CA PHE A 340 24.52 17.16 0.04
C PHE A 340 24.32 16.18 -1.15
N GLY A 341 25.14 16.30 -2.20
CA GLY A 341 25.13 15.42 -3.37
C GLY A 341 23.81 15.40 -4.13
N ARG A 342 23.52 14.25 -4.75
CA ARG A 342 22.28 14.01 -5.52
C ARG A 342 21.00 14.22 -4.70
N ALA A 343 21.04 13.92 -3.39
CA ALA A 343 19.91 14.17 -2.50
C ALA A 343 19.69 15.68 -2.31
N GLY A 344 20.78 16.45 -2.16
CA GLY A 344 20.74 17.92 -2.11
C GLY A 344 20.09 18.53 -3.33
N ILE A 345 20.53 18.13 -4.52
CA ILE A 345 19.93 18.55 -5.79
C ILE A 345 18.44 18.21 -5.79
N ALA A 346 18.05 16.97 -5.47
CA ALA A 346 16.64 16.59 -5.43
C ALA A 346 15.82 17.45 -4.44
N ALA A 347 16.36 17.77 -3.26
CA ALA A 347 15.70 18.64 -2.30
C ALA A 347 15.56 20.10 -2.77
N TRP A 348 16.55 20.61 -3.51
CA TRP A 348 16.54 21.95 -4.12
C TRP A 348 15.52 22.04 -5.26
N GLU A 349 15.44 21.02 -6.13
CA GLU A 349 14.42 20.93 -7.18
C GLU A 349 13.00 20.89 -6.57
N LEU A 350 12.79 20.05 -5.54
CA LEU A 350 11.51 19.97 -4.81
C LEU A 350 11.13 21.31 -4.14
N ALA A 351 12.10 22.04 -3.59
CA ALA A 351 11.88 23.38 -3.03
C ALA A 351 11.45 24.41 -4.11
N HIS A 352 11.84 24.19 -5.36
CA HIS A 352 11.37 24.94 -6.54
C HIS A 352 10.10 24.33 -7.18
N GLY A 353 9.45 23.37 -6.51
CA GLY A 353 8.22 22.70 -6.99
C GLY A 353 8.45 21.64 -8.07
N ASN A 354 9.69 21.49 -8.56
CA ASN A 354 10.06 20.49 -9.56
C ASN A 354 10.05 19.09 -8.91
N ASP A 355 9.11 18.24 -9.33
CA ASP A 355 9.04 16.84 -8.94
C ASP A 355 8.86 15.96 -10.19
N GLY A 356 9.17 14.67 -10.08
CA GLY A 356 8.99 13.71 -11.17
C GLY A 356 7.51 13.46 -11.50
N PRO A 357 7.22 12.92 -12.70
CA PRO A 357 5.87 12.49 -13.04
C PRO A 357 5.40 11.38 -12.10
N LEU A 358 4.10 11.38 -11.80
CA LEU A 358 3.46 10.33 -11.00
C LEU A 358 3.73 8.94 -11.59
N ARG A 359 3.80 7.96 -10.70
CA ARG A 359 3.94 6.54 -11.01
C ARG A 359 2.81 5.76 -10.33
N PRO A 360 1.59 5.81 -10.89
CA PRO A 360 0.47 5.03 -10.36
C PRO A 360 0.85 3.56 -10.20
N ARG A 361 0.44 2.96 -9.08
CA ARG A 361 0.53 1.51 -8.90
C ARG A 361 -0.43 0.83 -9.86
N ARG A 362 -0.20 -0.45 -10.12
CA ARG A 362 -1.26 -1.31 -10.65
C ARG A 362 -2.10 -1.78 -9.45
N PRO A 363 -3.44 -1.66 -9.48
CA PRO A 363 -4.29 -2.23 -8.44
C PRO A 363 -3.97 -3.71 -8.25
N SER A 364 -3.66 -4.10 -7.02
CA SER A 364 -3.26 -5.47 -6.70
C SER A 364 -4.47 -6.35 -6.46
N GLU A 365 -4.49 -7.51 -7.12
CA GLU A 365 -5.35 -8.63 -6.75
C GLU A 365 -4.66 -9.39 -5.59
N PRO A 366 -5.21 -9.36 -4.36
CA PRO A 366 -4.54 -9.96 -3.21
C PRO A 366 -4.64 -11.48 -3.26
N ILE A 367 -3.54 -12.14 -3.61
CA ILE A 367 -3.40 -13.60 -3.53
C ILE A 367 -2.54 -13.89 -2.30
N ASP A 368 -3.17 -14.32 -1.21
CA ASP A 368 -2.48 -14.68 0.03
C ASP A 368 -3.06 -15.92 0.71
N GLU A 369 -2.20 -16.59 1.46
CA GLU A 369 -2.48 -17.80 2.23
C GLU A 369 -2.16 -17.57 3.70
N THR A 370 -3.00 -18.09 4.60
CA THR A 370 -2.84 -17.99 6.05
C THR A 370 -2.96 -19.35 6.70
N LEU A 371 -2.06 -19.64 7.65
CA LEU A 371 -2.00 -20.88 8.42
C LEU A 371 -1.91 -20.54 9.91
N THR A 372 -3.03 -20.75 10.62
CA THR A 372 -3.05 -20.77 12.09
C THR A 372 -2.34 -22.03 12.59
N LEU A 373 -1.59 -21.89 13.67
CA LEU A 373 -0.76 -22.93 14.26
C LEU A 373 -1.42 -23.39 15.57
N THR A 374 -1.54 -24.72 15.76
CA THR A 374 -2.24 -25.31 16.92
C THR A 374 -1.54 -25.00 18.25
N GLU A 375 -0.21 -24.86 18.20
CA GLU A 375 0.63 -24.37 19.28
C GLU A 375 1.52 -23.24 18.76
N SER A 376 2.05 -22.39 19.65
CA SER A 376 2.87 -21.24 19.25
C SER A 376 4.26 -21.71 18.79
N ALA A 377 4.42 -21.87 17.48
CA ALA A 377 5.53 -22.60 16.90
C ALA A 377 6.83 -21.78 16.81
N SER A 378 7.95 -22.48 16.83
CA SER A 378 9.30 -21.94 16.60
C SER A 378 10.18 -22.92 15.82
N GLY A 379 11.29 -22.44 15.25
CA GLY A 379 12.31 -23.29 14.63
C GLY A 379 11.76 -24.22 13.52
N PRO A 380 12.04 -25.54 13.55
CA PRO A 380 11.66 -26.49 12.50
C PRO A 380 10.16 -26.51 12.17
N GLN A 381 9.29 -26.34 13.17
CA GLN A 381 7.82 -26.32 12.95
C GLN A 381 7.40 -25.19 12.02
N LEU A 382 8.02 -24.01 12.16
CA LEU A 382 7.76 -22.86 11.28
C LEU A 382 8.28 -23.10 9.86
N ALA A 383 9.34 -23.90 9.68
CA ALA A 383 9.85 -24.25 8.35
C ALA A 383 8.88 -25.16 7.58
N SER A 384 8.25 -26.13 8.26
CA SER A 384 7.18 -26.97 7.68
C SER A 384 5.88 -26.18 7.48
N ALA A 385 5.57 -25.22 8.35
CA ALA A 385 4.44 -24.31 8.15
C ALA A 385 4.65 -23.39 6.93
N LEU A 386 5.87 -22.89 6.72
CA LEU A 386 6.27 -22.11 5.54
C LEU A 386 6.23 -22.94 4.25
N GLU A 387 6.64 -24.21 4.31
CA GLU A 387 6.53 -25.18 3.20
C GLU A 387 5.07 -25.31 2.75
N LEU A 388 4.17 -25.65 3.68
CA LEU A 388 2.74 -25.79 3.40
C LEU A 388 2.10 -24.48 2.89
N LEU A 389 2.54 -23.32 3.36
CA LEU A 389 2.08 -22.02 2.87
C LEU A 389 2.54 -21.71 1.45
N VAL A 390 3.80 -22.01 1.11
CA VAL A 390 4.32 -21.81 -0.26
C VAL A 390 3.61 -22.74 -1.24
N ASP A 391 3.42 -24.01 -0.88
CA ASP A 391 2.76 -24.98 -1.74
C ASP A 391 1.28 -24.64 -1.97
N ARG A 392 0.56 -24.19 -0.93
CA ARG A 392 -0.82 -23.67 -1.08
C ARG A 392 -0.88 -22.44 -1.96
N LEU A 393 0.03 -21.47 -1.76
CA LEU A 393 0.05 -20.24 -2.54
C LEU A 393 0.30 -20.55 -4.01
N LEU A 394 1.26 -21.43 -4.32
CA LEU A 394 1.57 -21.85 -5.69
C LEU A 394 0.47 -22.70 -6.35
N ALA A 395 -0.37 -23.37 -5.56
CA ALA A 395 -1.53 -24.11 -6.04
C ALA A 395 -2.78 -23.24 -6.34
N ARG A 396 -2.75 -21.93 -6.02
CA ARG A 396 -3.85 -20.99 -6.33
C ARG A 396 -4.05 -20.84 -7.84
N SER A 397 -5.25 -21.14 -8.34
CA SER A 397 -5.61 -20.98 -9.75
C SER A 397 -5.53 -19.51 -10.17
N GLU A 398 -5.78 -18.61 -9.21
CA GLU A 398 -5.65 -17.17 -9.32
C GLU A 398 -4.24 -16.74 -9.75
N LEU A 399 -3.17 -17.50 -9.46
CA LEU A 399 -1.84 -17.18 -9.98
C LEU A 399 -1.78 -17.26 -11.51
N GLY A 400 -2.51 -18.18 -12.15
CA GLY A 400 -2.57 -18.30 -13.62
C GLY A 400 -1.20 -18.49 -14.29
N GLY A 401 -0.25 -19.15 -13.63
CA GLY A 401 1.13 -19.30 -14.12
C GLY A 401 2.01 -18.03 -14.01
N ARG A 402 1.54 -16.97 -13.33
CA ARG A 402 2.35 -15.79 -12.97
C ARG A 402 3.48 -16.19 -12.03
N THR A 403 4.68 -15.67 -12.27
CA THR A 403 5.80 -15.77 -11.34
C THR A 403 5.66 -14.74 -10.21
N LEU A 404 6.24 -15.02 -9.04
CA LEU A 404 6.36 -14.08 -7.94
C LEU A 404 7.65 -13.26 -8.09
N ARG A 405 7.53 -11.93 -8.17
CA ARG A 405 8.65 -10.98 -8.10
C ARG A 405 8.90 -10.48 -6.68
N ALA A 406 7.84 -10.35 -5.89
CA ALA A 406 7.94 -10.09 -4.46
C ALA A 406 6.82 -10.79 -3.69
N ALA A 407 7.14 -11.26 -2.50
CA ALA A 407 6.18 -11.79 -1.54
C ALA A 407 6.40 -11.13 -0.17
N THR A 408 5.33 -10.91 0.57
CA THR A 408 5.40 -10.54 1.98
C THR A 408 5.12 -11.77 2.84
N LEU A 409 6.02 -12.06 3.78
CA LEU A 409 5.79 -13.00 4.87
C LEU A 409 5.39 -12.22 6.13
N SER A 410 4.44 -12.74 6.89
CA SER A 410 3.92 -12.10 8.09
C SER A 410 3.50 -13.10 9.15
N ALA A 411 3.48 -12.68 10.41
CA ALA A 411 3.16 -13.51 11.56
C ALA A 411 2.37 -12.75 12.63
N HIS A 412 1.48 -13.47 13.31
CA HIS A 412 0.91 -13.04 14.60
C HIS A 412 1.72 -13.67 15.73
N LEU A 413 2.24 -12.85 16.64
CA LEU A 413 3.18 -13.27 17.68
C LEU A 413 2.46 -13.73 18.95
N ALA A 414 3.02 -14.72 19.64
CA ALA A 414 2.42 -15.30 20.84
C ALA A 414 2.32 -14.31 22.02
N GLU A 415 3.22 -13.34 22.08
CA GLU A 415 3.26 -12.27 23.09
C GLU A 415 2.39 -11.06 22.69
N GLY A 416 1.72 -11.12 21.54
CA GLY A 416 0.93 -10.02 20.96
C GLY A 416 1.68 -9.18 19.93
N GLY A 417 0.93 -8.38 19.18
CA GLY A 417 1.45 -7.65 18.01
C GLY A 417 1.68 -8.56 16.80
N THR A 418 2.18 -7.96 15.71
CA THR A 418 2.47 -8.68 14.47
C THR A 418 3.83 -8.35 13.89
N TRP A 419 4.32 -9.22 13.02
CA TRP A 419 5.59 -9.09 12.31
C TRP A 419 5.34 -9.22 10.80
N ARG A 420 6.08 -8.47 9.99
CA ARG A 420 5.91 -8.40 8.52
C ARG A 420 7.23 -8.09 7.84
N GLU A 421 7.71 -8.99 7.00
CA GLU A 421 8.95 -8.85 6.22
C GLU A 421 8.66 -9.03 4.72
N ARG A 422 9.24 -8.13 3.90
CA ARG A 422 9.03 -8.08 2.45
C ARG A 422 10.25 -8.65 1.72
N VAL A 423 10.05 -9.72 0.96
CA VAL A 423 11.10 -10.35 0.14
C VAL A 423 10.86 -10.01 -1.33
N VAL A 424 11.77 -9.21 -1.89
CA VAL A 424 11.88 -9.00 -3.35
C VAL A 424 12.89 -9.99 -3.89
N PHE A 425 12.48 -10.83 -4.82
CA PHE A 425 13.36 -11.85 -5.42
C PHE A 425 14.24 -11.25 -6.53
N ARG A 426 15.49 -11.73 -6.65
CA ARG A 426 16.45 -11.23 -7.65
C ARG A 426 15.96 -11.44 -9.09
N GLU A 427 15.34 -12.59 -9.32
CA GLU A 427 14.63 -13.02 -10.52
C GLU A 427 13.16 -13.32 -10.14
N PRO A 428 12.19 -13.30 -11.07
CA PRO A 428 10.84 -13.79 -10.79
C PRO A 428 10.84 -15.32 -10.58
N LEU A 429 10.21 -15.81 -9.52
CA LEU A 429 10.23 -17.22 -9.12
C LEU A 429 8.84 -17.87 -9.21
N SER A 430 8.80 -19.13 -9.62
CA SER A 430 7.65 -20.05 -9.45
C SER A 430 8.05 -21.37 -8.80
N ASP A 431 9.33 -21.52 -8.42
CA ASP A 431 9.87 -22.73 -7.81
C ASP A 431 9.71 -22.69 -6.28
N ALA A 432 9.01 -23.67 -5.73
CA ALA A 432 8.70 -23.74 -4.30
C ALA A 432 9.96 -23.77 -3.42
N PHE A 433 11.02 -24.47 -3.86
CA PHE A 433 12.26 -24.57 -3.10
C PHE A 433 13.00 -23.22 -3.04
N ARG A 434 13.26 -22.57 -4.18
CA ARG A 434 13.89 -21.22 -4.24
C ARG A 434 13.09 -20.19 -3.44
N ILE A 435 11.76 -20.24 -3.51
CA ILE A 435 10.87 -19.35 -2.73
C ILE A 435 11.03 -19.62 -1.22
N ARG A 436 10.94 -20.89 -0.77
CA ARG A 436 11.15 -21.27 0.63
C ARG A 436 12.52 -20.88 1.16
N THR A 437 13.60 -21.11 0.41
CA THR A 437 14.97 -20.72 0.81
C THR A 437 15.13 -19.21 0.97
N ALA A 438 14.48 -18.41 0.12
CA ALA A 438 14.52 -16.95 0.24
C ALA A 438 13.65 -16.42 1.40
N LEU A 439 12.54 -17.09 1.72
CA LEU A 439 11.64 -16.73 2.81
C LEU A 439 12.14 -17.19 4.18
N SER A 440 12.82 -18.34 4.28
CA SER A 440 13.35 -18.86 5.55
C SER A 440 14.41 -17.95 6.17
N LEU A 441 15.20 -17.25 5.33
CA LEU A 441 16.13 -16.20 5.75
C LEU A 441 15.46 -15.00 6.44
N ARG A 442 14.16 -14.78 6.21
CA ARG A 442 13.36 -13.79 6.96
C ARG A 442 12.65 -14.41 8.16
N LEU A 443 12.16 -15.64 8.03
CA LEU A 443 11.58 -16.39 9.15
C LEU A 443 12.56 -16.54 10.33
N ALA A 444 13.88 -16.58 10.05
CA ALA A 444 14.94 -16.54 11.08
C ALA A 444 15.08 -15.20 11.82
N LEU A 445 14.40 -14.13 11.37
CA LEU A 445 14.33 -12.82 12.03
C LEU A 445 13.05 -12.64 12.87
N LEU A 446 12.24 -13.69 13.01
CA LEU A 446 11.02 -13.68 13.81
C LEU A 446 11.37 -13.50 15.31
N PRO A 447 10.87 -12.46 15.99
CA PRO A 447 11.36 -12.10 17.33
C PRO A 447 10.76 -12.91 18.48
N ALA A 448 9.62 -13.56 18.28
CA ALA A 448 8.90 -14.37 19.26
C ALA A 448 8.13 -15.49 18.53
N PRO A 449 7.72 -16.60 19.21
CA PRO A 449 6.97 -17.68 18.58
C PRO A 449 5.68 -17.20 17.89
N ALA A 450 5.30 -17.83 16.78
CA ALA A 450 4.13 -17.43 15.99
C ALA A 450 2.89 -18.29 16.30
N GLN A 451 1.73 -17.64 16.41
CA GLN A 451 0.41 -18.29 16.48
C GLN A 451 -0.23 -18.48 15.10
N ALA A 452 0.14 -17.65 14.12
CA ALA A 452 -0.25 -17.80 12.73
C ALA A 452 0.83 -17.23 11.81
N LEU A 453 0.99 -17.83 10.63
CA LEU A 453 1.80 -17.31 9.54
C LEU A 453 0.89 -16.98 8.35
N ARG A 454 1.19 -15.87 7.66
CA ARG A 454 0.51 -15.43 6.42
C ARG A 454 1.54 -15.06 5.36
N LEU A 455 1.37 -15.61 4.17
CA LEU A 455 2.23 -15.39 3.00
C LEU A 455 1.40 -14.80 1.86
N ALA A 456 1.76 -13.58 1.42
CA ALA A 456 1.07 -12.85 0.37
C ALA A 456 1.96 -12.67 -0.86
N ALA A 457 1.44 -12.99 -2.04
CA ALA A 457 2.01 -12.55 -3.32
C ALA A 457 1.75 -11.05 -3.49
N GLU A 458 2.81 -10.27 -3.66
CA GLU A 458 2.71 -8.80 -3.61
C GLU A 458 3.09 -8.12 -4.93
N GLN A 459 4.04 -8.71 -5.67
CA GLN A 459 4.35 -8.31 -7.04
C GLN A 459 4.51 -9.55 -7.91
N PHE A 460 3.82 -9.57 -9.04
CA PHE A 460 3.97 -10.61 -10.06
C PHE A 460 5.04 -10.21 -11.08
N GLY A 461 5.85 -11.17 -11.50
CA GLY A 461 6.61 -11.06 -12.73
C GLY A 461 5.71 -11.34 -13.95
N PRO A 462 6.29 -11.44 -15.16
CA PRO A 462 5.57 -12.05 -16.28
C PRO A 462 5.14 -13.48 -15.92
N ALA A 463 4.14 -14.01 -16.64
CA ALA A 463 3.95 -15.47 -16.70
C ALA A 463 5.28 -16.10 -17.12
N ALA A 464 5.66 -17.22 -16.50
CA ALA A 464 6.98 -17.78 -16.69
C ALA A 464 7.21 -18.07 -18.19
N PRO A 465 8.17 -17.42 -18.89
CA PRO A 465 8.61 -17.93 -20.17
C PRO A 465 9.15 -19.34 -19.92
N ALA A 466 8.81 -20.31 -20.77
CA ALA A 466 9.25 -21.70 -20.60
C ALA A 466 10.79 -21.74 -20.62
N ALA A 467 11.41 -21.79 -19.44
CA ALA A 467 12.68 -21.09 -19.23
C ALA A 467 13.83 -21.62 -20.10
N GLU A 468 14.28 -20.85 -21.08
CA GLU A 468 15.47 -21.16 -21.88
C GLU A 468 16.77 -20.80 -21.15
N ALA A 469 16.83 -21.14 -19.85
CA ALA A 469 18.09 -21.35 -19.17
C ALA A 469 18.76 -22.59 -19.78
N LEU A 470 19.85 -22.36 -20.52
CA LEU A 470 20.44 -23.35 -21.42
C LEU A 470 21.23 -24.46 -20.71
N PHE A 471 21.55 -24.26 -19.43
CA PHE A 471 22.35 -25.17 -18.60
C PHE A 471 21.69 -25.41 -17.23
N ASP A 472 21.94 -26.58 -16.64
CA ASP A 472 21.43 -27.15 -15.37
C ASP A 472 19.91 -27.34 -15.17
N ASP A 473 19.04 -26.46 -15.67
CA ASP A 473 17.58 -26.57 -15.48
C ASP A 473 16.94 -27.80 -16.16
N ALA A 474 17.69 -28.56 -16.97
CA ALA A 474 17.21 -29.77 -17.64
C ALA A 474 16.88 -30.91 -16.64
N LYS A 475 17.66 -31.06 -15.57
CA LYS A 475 17.48 -32.13 -14.57
C LYS A 475 16.21 -31.92 -13.73
N PHE A 476 16.00 -30.70 -13.27
CA PHE A 476 14.83 -30.31 -12.47
C PHE A 476 13.54 -30.31 -13.29
N ARG A 477 13.56 -29.78 -14.53
CA ARG A 477 12.39 -29.88 -15.43
C ARG A 477 12.04 -31.33 -15.79
N ARG A 478 13.02 -32.22 -15.90
CA ARG A 478 12.79 -33.66 -16.10
C ARG A 478 12.18 -34.32 -14.86
N ALA A 479 12.61 -33.94 -13.65
CA ALA A 479 12.01 -34.42 -12.40
C ALA A 479 10.56 -33.95 -12.23
N GLY A 480 10.25 -32.67 -12.53
CA GLY A 480 8.88 -32.14 -12.49
C GLY A 480 7.93 -32.89 -13.43
N ARG A 481 8.28 -33.00 -14.73
CA ARG A 481 7.49 -33.77 -15.71
C ARG A 481 7.34 -35.25 -15.33
N LEU A 482 8.37 -35.85 -14.73
CA LEU A 482 8.32 -37.24 -14.26
C LEU A 482 7.31 -37.38 -13.11
N SER A 483 7.33 -36.46 -12.14
CA SER A 483 6.36 -36.45 -11.03
C SER A 483 4.92 -36.22 -11.51
N GLU A 484 4.72 -35.32 -12.48
CA GLU A 484 3.42 -35.08 -13.12
C GLU A 484 2.91 -36.33 -13.86
N ALA A 485 3.74 -36.95 -14.70
CA ALA A 485 3.40 -38.18 -15.43
C ALA A 485 3.11 -39.35 -14.47
N ILE A 486 3.89 -39.49 -13.38
CA ILE A 486 3.63 -40.45 -12.30
C ILE A 486 2.27 -40.17 -11.63
N GLY A 487 1.93 -38.90 -11.39
CA GLY A 487 0.62 -38.49 -10.84
C GLY A 487 -0.54 -38.89 -11.74
N GLN A 488 -0.46 -38.57 -13.04
CA GLN A 488 -1.47 -38.95 -14.03
C GLN A 488 -1.61 -40.47 -14.15
N LEU A 489 -0.49 -41.20 -14.19
CA LEU A 489 -0.47 -42.66 -14.33
C LEU A 489 -1.03 -43.37 -13.09
N ARG A 490 -0.74 -42.88 -11.87
CA ARG A 490 -1.34 -43.40 -10.63
C ARG A 490 -2.82 -43.02 -10.46
N ALA A 491 -3.28 -41.91 -11.07
CA ALA A 491 -4.70 -41.58 -11.13
C ALA A 491 -5.48 -42.51 -12.09
N LEU A 492 -4.84 -42.95 -13.18
CA LEU A 492 -5.46 -43.85 -14.17
C LEU A 492 -5.41 -45.34 -13.74
N ALA A 493 -4.27 -45.80 -13.22
CA ALA A 493 -3.99 -47.22 -12.95
C ALA A 493 -3.82 -47.55 -11.45
N GLY A 494 -4.12 -46.60 -10.56
CA GLY A 494 -4.14 -46.80 -9.11
C GLY A 494 -2.78 -46.61 -8.40
N PRO A 495 -2.77 -46.70 -7.06
CA PRO A 495 -1.64 -46.24 -6.24
C PRO A 495 -0.36 -47.07 -6.41
N GLN A 496 -0.44 -48.30 -6.93
CA GLN A 496 0.71 -49.19 -7.17
C GLN A 496 1.38 -48.98 -8.54
N ALA A 497 0.77 -48.20 -9.44
CA ALA A 497 1.21 -48.14 -10.85
C ALA A 497 2.54 -47.40 -11.09
N ALA A 498 3.09 -46.73 -10.07
CA ALA A 498 4.45 -46.19 -10.10
C ALA A 498 5.07 -46.26 -8.69
N LEU A 499 6.19 -46.98 -8.59
CA LEU A 499 6.91 -47.26 -7.35
C LEU A 499 8.32 -46.67 -7.38
N ARG A 500 8.81 -46.29 -6.21
CA ARG A 500 10.16 -45.79 -5.98
C ARG A 500 11.03 -46.91 -5.40
N VAL A 501 12.21 -47.09 -5.99
CA VAL A 501 13.27 -47.94 -5.43
C VAL A 501 13.94 -47.18 -4.29
N LEU A 502 13.94 -47.77 -3.09
CA LEU A 502 14.79 -47.36 -1.97
C LEU A 502 15.81 -48.47 -1.70
N LEU A 503 17.09 -48.12 -1.58
CA LEU A 503 18.12 -49.05 -1.13
C LEU A 503 18.03 -49.19 0.39
N ALA A 504 17.79 -50.41 0.88
CA ALA A 504 17.60 -50.71 2.31
C ALA A 504 18.88 -51.33 2.91
N GLU A 505 19.27 -52.51 2.43
CA GLU A 505 20.55 -53.15 2.76
C GLU A 505 21.44 -53.26 1.49
N PRO A 506 22.07 -52.19 0.98
CA PRO A 506 22.78 -52.23 -0.31
C PRO A 506 23.85 -53.33 -0.40
N ASP A 507 24.55 -53.61 0.69
CA ASP A 507 25.60 -54.64 0.78
C ASP A 507 25.09 -56.05 1.11
N SER A 508 23.77 -56.24 1.25
CA SER A 508 23.19 -57.55 1.60
C SER A 508 23.54 -58.60 0.55
N ARG A 509 23.77 -59.84 0.96
CA ARG A 509 24.00 -60.96 0.01
C ARG A 509 22.71 -61.51 -0.60
N ILE A 510 21.55 -61.07 -0.11
CA ILE A 510 20.21 -61.46 -0.58
C ILE A 510 19.68 -60.30 -1.45
N PRO A 511 19.49 -60.48 -2.77
CA PRO A 511 19.06 -59.40 -3.67
C PRO A 511 17.77 -58.70 -3.22
N GLU A 512 16.82 -59.47 -2.70
CA GLU A 512 15.48 -59.02 -2.27
C GLU A 512 15.53 -58.12 -1.03
N ARG A 513 16.65 -58.08 -0.29
CA ARG A 513 16.86 -57.16 0.84
C ARG A 513 17.56 -55.86 0.45
N ARG A 514 18.19 -55.82 -0.72
CA ARG A 514 18.89 -54.62 -1.20
C ARG A 514 17.92 -53.49 -1.51
N VAL A 515 16.72 -53.82 -2.00
CA VAL A 515 15.73 -52.87 -2.48
C VAL A 515 14.38 -53.09 -1.79
N VAL A 516 13.82 -52.01 -1.26
CA VAL A 516 12.40 -51.93 -0.93
C VAL A 516 11.71 -51.06 -2.00
N LEU A 517 10.60 -51.55 -2.53
CA LEU A 517 9.72 -50.76 -3.39
C LEU A 517 8.68 -50.04 -2.52
N THR A 518 8.73 -48.71 -2.48
CA THR A 518 7.68 -47.90 -1.84
C THR A 518 6.80 -47.25 -2.90
N PRO A 519 5.54 -46.88 -2.60
CA PRO A 519 4.79 -45.98 -3.45
C PRO A 519 5.56 -44.67 -3.67
N TYR A 520 5.41 -44.05 -4.84
CA TYR A 520 6.04 -42.75 -5.12
C TYR A 520 5.26 -41.62 -4.40
N GLU A 521 5.63 -41.35 -3.15
CA GLU A 521 5.17 -40.17 -2.41
C GLU A 521 5.85 -38.89 -2.95
N ARG A 522 5.18 -37.75 -2.77
CA ARG A 522 5.44 -36.50 -3.52
C ARG A 522 6.82 -35.88 -3.24
#